data_AF-A0A1C4Z933-F1
#
_entry.id   AF-A0A1C4Z933-F1
#
_cell.length_a   1.000
_cell.length_b   1.000
_cell.length_c   1.000
_cell.angle_alpha   90.00
_cell.angle_beta   90.00
_cell.angle_gamma   90.00
#
_symmetry.space_group_name_H-M   'P 1'
#
loop_
_entity.id
_entity.type
_entity.pdbx_description
1 polymer ?
#
loop_
_entity_poly.entity_id
_entity_poly.type
_entity_poly.pdbx_seq_one_letter_code
_entity_poly.pdbx_strand_id
1 'polypeptide(L)' 'MGDRDQLHDLRQQAHDAGIEGNSKMTEDQLRDALRKVGKGERPQMAKHDAKR' A
#
# COMPACT_ATOMS: atom_id res chain seq x y z
N MET A 1 0.48 -20.41 -8.68
CA MET A 1 1.17 -19.17 -9.11
C MET A 1 0.14 -18.06 -9.03
N GLY A 2 -0.08 -17.43 -7.87
CA GLY A 2 -1.16 -16.44 -7.73
C GLY A 2 -0.86 -15.34 -6.70
N ASP A 3 -0.24 -15.70 -5.57
CA ASP A 3 -0.16 -14.79 -4.42
C ASP A 3 1.07 -13.85 -4.43
N ARG A 4 2.14 -14.21 -5.14
CA ARG A 4 3.35 -13.35 -5.27
C ARG A 4 3.16 -12.21 -6.25
N ASP A 5 2.42 -12.45 -7.33
CA ASP A 5 2.14 -11.44 -8.35
C ASP A 5 1.20 -10.35 -7.81
N GLN A 6 0.20 -10.72 -7.00
CA GLN A 6 -0.71 -9.75 -6.38
C GLN A 6 0.00 -8.79 -5.43
N LEU A 7 0.91 -9.30 -4.60
CA LEU A 7 1.69 -8.44 -3.71
C LEU A 7 2.58 -7.46 -4.49
N HIS A 8 3.16 -7.91 -5.60
CA HIS A 8 3.99 -7.05 -6.45
C HIS A 8 3.17 -5.94 -7.10
N ASP A 9 1.98 -6.29 -7.62
CA ASP A 9 1.06 -5.33 -8.23
C ASP A 9 0.57 -4.29 -7.20
N LEU A 10 0.24 -4.71 -5.98
CA LEU A 10 -0.14 -3.81 -4.90
C LEU A 10 0.99 -2.87 -4.47
N ARG A 11 2.25 -3.34 -4.51
CA ARG A 11 3.41 -2.47 -4.27
C ARG A 11 3.56 -1.44 -5.37
N GLN A 12 3.34 -1.83 -6.62
CA GLN A 12 3.39 -0.91 -7.75
C GLN A 12 2.30 0.16 -7.59
N GLN A 13 1.04 -0.23 -7.40
CA GLN A 13 -0.06 0.70 -7.15
C GLN A 13 0.20 1.62 -5.96
N ALA A 14 0.75 1.08 -4.86
CA ALA A 14 1.09 1.88 -3.68
C ALA A 14 2.19 2.90 -4.00
N HIS A 15 3.18 2.54 -4.82
CA HIS A 15 4.22 3.47 -5.27
C HIS A 15 3.63 4.60 -6.11
N ASP A 16 2.79 4.26 -7.09
CA ASP A 16 2.10 5.24 -7.95
C ASP A 16 1.17 6.16 -7.15
N ALA A 17 0.56 5.64 -6.08
CA ALA A 17 -0.24 6.42 -5.12
C ALA A 17 0.62 7.29 -4.17
N GLY A 18 1.96 7.26 -4.26
CA GLY A 18 2.87 8.02 -3.40
C GLY A 18 3.11 7.39 -2.02
N ILE A 19 2.73 6.13 -1.81
CA ILE A 19 2.94 5.38 -0.57
C ILE A 19 4.36 4.81 -0.56
N GLU A 20 5.31 5.65 -0.15
CA GLU A 20 6.72 5.28 -0.08
C GLU A 20 7.02 4.27 1.04
N GLY A 21 7.80 3.23 0.73
CA GLY A 21 8.13 2.16 1.68
C GLY A 21 7.16 0.98 1.70
N ASN A 22 6.29 0.89 0.68
CA ASN A 22 5.43 -0.25 0.38
C ASN A 22 6.17 -1.61 0.34
N SER A 23 7.47 -1.60 0.10
CA SER A 23 8.30 -2.80 -0.05
C SER A 23 8.47 -3.58 1.25
N LYS A 24 8.20 -2.94 2.39
CA LYS A 24 8.21 -3.56 3.73
C LYS A 24 6.80 -3.90 4.24
N MET A 25 5.75 -3.61 3.46
CA MET A 25 4.37 -3.87 3.83
C MET A 25 3.91 -5.24 3.32
N THR A 26 2.99 -5.84 4.07
CA THR A 26 2.24 -7.03 3.66
C THR A 26 1.13 -6.65 2.68
N GLU A 27 0.50 -7.66 2.06
CA GLU A 27 -0.62 -7.47 1.17
C GLU A 27 -1.76 -6.67 1.84
N ASP A 28 -2.16 -7.08 3.04
CA ASP A 28 -3.24 -6.43 3.79
C ASP A 28 -2.94 -4.96 4.09
N GLN A 29 -1.69 -4.68 4.50
CA GLN A 29 -1.23 -3.31 4.78
C GLN A 29 -1.26 -2.42 3.53
N LEU A 30 -0.89 -2.98 2.37
CA LEU A 30 -0.94 -2.26 1.10
C LEU A 30 -2.38 -1.99 0.67
N ARG A 31 -3.28 -2.98 0.79
CA ARG A 31 -4.69 -2.80 0.46
C ARG A 31 -5.36 -1.75 1.35
N ASP A 32 -5.04 -1.75 2.65
CA ASP A 32 -5.58 -0.74 3.57
C ASP A 32 -5.04 0.66 3.26
N ALA A 33 -3.72 0.78 3.02
CA ALA A 33 -3.10 2.05 2.67
C ALA A 33 -3.63 2.62 1.34
N LEU A 34 -3.78 1.77 0.31
CA LEU A 34 -4.39 2.15 -0.97
C LEU A 34 -5.84 2.59 -0.80
N ARG A 35 -6.63 1.89 0.04
CA ARG A 35 -8.02 2.27 0.34
C ARG A 35 -8.09 3.63 1.04
N LYS A 36 -7.16 3.94 1.93
CA LYS A 36 -7.07 5.24 2.63
C LYS A 36 -6.69 6.35 1.67
N VAL A 37 -5.69 6.14 0.81
CA VAL A 37 -5.32 7.12 -0.22
C VAL A 37 -6.46 7.37 -1.21
N GLY A 38 -7.18 6.32 -1.63
CA GLY A 38 -8.37 6.45 -2.48
C GLY A 38 -9.53 7.22 -1.82
N LYS A 39 -9.56 7.32 -0.49
CA LYS A 39 -10.52 8.16 0.27
C LYS A 39 -10.05 9.61 0.43
N GLY A 40 -8.89 9.98 -0.12
CA GLY A 40 -8.31 11.32 0.01
C GLY A 40 -7.31 11.46 1.17
N GLU A 41 -6.93 10.38 1.83
CA GLU A 41 -5.89 10.43 2.86
C GLU A 41 -4.51 10.64 2.24
N ARG A 42 -3.63 11.36 2.96
CA ARG A 42 -2.28 11.60 2.46
C ARG A 42 -1.48 10.29 2.50
N PRO A 43 -0.74 9.92 1.45
CA PRO A 43 0.01 8.65 1.37
C PRO A 43 0.96 8.41 2.54
N GLN A 44 1.55 9.49 3.06
CA GLN A 44 2.43 9.50 4.23
C GLN A 44 1.71 9.10 5.52
N MET A 45 0.45 9.50 5.68
CA MET A 45 -0.39 9.12 6.83
C MET A 45 -0.88 7.68 6.69
N ALA A 46 -1.37 7.31 5.50
CA ALA A 46 -1.81 5.95 5.21
C ALA A 46 -0.72 4.91 5.52
N LYS A 47 0.56 5.26 5.26
CA LYS A 47 1.72 4.46 5.65
C LYS A 47 1.89 4.31 7.16
N HIS A 48 1.84 5.43 7.89
CA HIS A 48 2.02 5.44 9.34
C HIS A 48 0.95 4.57 10.02
N ASP A 49 -0.27 4.66 9.51
CA ASP A 49 -1.43 3.94 10.00
C ASP A 49 -1.35 2.43 9.69
N ALA A 50 -0.91 2.06 8.48
CA ALA A 50 -0.78 0.66 8.09
C ALA A 50 0.37 -0.08 8.79
N LYS A 51 1.39 0.64 9.27
CA LYS A 51 2.56 0.06 9.97
C LYS A 51 2.35 -0.09 11.48
N ARG A 52 1.27 0.46 12.02
CA ARG A 52 0.92 0.36 13.43
C ARG A 52 0.32 -1.00 13.76
#